data_AF-A0A7J6S3E3-F1
#
_entry.id   AF-A0A7J6S3E3-F1
#
_cell.length_a   1.000
_cell.length_b   1.000
_cell.length_c   1.000
_cell.angle_alpha   90.00
_cell.angle_beta   90.00
_cell.angle_gamma   90.00
#
_symmetry.space_group_name_H-M   'P 1'
#
loop_
_entity.id
_entity.type
_entity.pdbx_description
1 polymer ?
#
loop_
_entity_poly.entity_id
_entity_poly.type
_entity_poly.pdbx_seq_one_letter_code
_entity_poly.pdbx_strand_id
1 'polypeptide(L)'
;MVLDEASGPMLVEWASPSGDTALHVASRYGHLALAERVMACLNNEGPVREIFLLGWSPHHTAEAFANRRNLLGETAAHVALDCNQAPIAMMLVDKRYGMLYRVILLSFAAVGGIGVAVYSLYVEAMIHAFPGYHAACDISSWSSCSKVFTSSYSRILVHWGIANPGGYLDLSLPHLAIPYFVFILSYPRMRRSGLRARQVYLVVGS
;
A
#
# COMPACT_ATOMS: atom_id res chain seq x y z
N MET A 1 4.39 19.31 28.97
CA MET A 1 3.49 18.26 29.46
C MET A 1 4.05 16.93 28.99
N VAL A 2 4.59 16.12 29.90
CA VAL A 2 5.12 14.79 29.57
C VAL A 2 3.94 13.82 29.60
N LEU A 3 3.60 13.25 28.46
CA LEU A 3 2.60 12.19 28.40
C LEU A 3 3.26 10.88 28.82
N ASP A 4 2.81 10.31 29.92
CA ASP A 4 3.13 8.93 30.29
C ASP A 4 2.31 7.96 29.42
N GLU A 5 2.80 6.74 29.17
CA GLU A 5 2.13 5.75 28.32
C GLU A 5 0.72 5.41 28.81
N ALA A 6 0.48 5.48 30.12
CA ALA A 6 -0.84 5.29 30.74
C ALA A 6 -1.88 6.38 30.38
N SER A 7 -1.45 7.54 29.88
CA SER A 7 -2.34 8.66 29.54
C SER A 7 -2.91 8.63 28.11
N GLY A 8 -2.41 7.72 27.27
CA GLY A 8 -2.82 7.56 25.87
C GLY A 8 -4.33 7.42 25.67
N PRO A 9 -5.03 6.53 26.41
CA PRO A 9 -6.46 6.35 26.25
C PRO A 9 -7.28 7.61 26.60
N MET A 10 -6.90 8.32 27.67
CA MET A 10 -7.57 9.57 28.08
C MET A 10 -7.47 10.65 27.01
N LEU A 11 -6.34 10.74 26.29
CA LEU A 11 -6.14 11.75 25.24
C LEU A 11 -7.04 11.53 24.02
N VAL A 12 -7.39 10.28 23.72
CA VAL A 12 -8.25 9.94 22.59
C VAL A 12 -9.70 10.26 22.90
N GLU A 13 -10.14 10.10 24.15
CA GLU A 13 -11.52 10.42 24.54
C GLU A 13 -11.71 11.91 24.88
N TRP A 14 -10.63 12.61 25.24
CA TRP A 14 -10.70 14.03 25.57
C TRP A 14 -11.16 14.89 24.39
N ALA A 15 -12.12 15.76 24.68
CA ALA A 15 -12.56 16.84 23.81
C ALA A 15 -12.70 18.13 24.63
N SER A 16 -12.33 19.26 24.04
CA SER A 16 -12.58 20.57 24.61
C SER A 16 -14.10 20.90 24.60
N PRO A 17 -14.53 21.98 25.27
CA PRO A 17 -15.90 22.50 25.14
C PRO A 17 -16.28 22.90 23.71
N SER A 18 -15.31 23.24 22.85
CA SER A 18 -15.51 23.49 21.41
C SER A 18 -15.57 22.21 20.56
N GLY A 19 -15.45 21.03 21.19
CA GLY A 19 -15.36 19.75 20.50
C GLY A 19 -14.00 19.49 19.86
N ASP A 20 -12.97 20.29 20.17
CA ASP A 20 -11.61 20.06 19.68
C ASP A 20 -11.02 18.83 20.36
N THR A 21 -10.62 17.83 19.58
CA THR A 21 -9.87 16.69 20.12
C THR A 21 -8.43 17.08 20.45
N ALA A 22 -7.70 16.20 21.16
CA ALA A 22 -6.27 16.40 21.39
C ALA A 22 -5.48 16.66 20.09
N LEU A 23 -5.92 16.07 18.96
CA LEU A 23 -5.30 16.28 17.65
C LEU A 23 -5.58 17.66 17.07
N HIS A 24 -6.75 18.25 17.30
CA HIS A 24 -7.05 19.64 16.92
C HIS A 24 -6.16 20.60 17.69
N VAL A 25 -6.02 20.38 19.01
CA VAL A 25 -5.15 21.21 19.87
C VAL A 25 -3.69 21.08 19.43
N ALA A 26 -3.19 19.86 19.20
CA ALA A 26 -1.83 19.66 18.70
C ALA A 26 -1.61 20.33 17.34
N SER A 27 -2.60 20.28 16.46
CA SER A 27 -2.59 20.91 15.14
C SER A 27 -2.60 22.44 15.21
N ARG A 28 -3.36 23.02 16.16
CA ARG A 28 -3.43 24.47 16.37
C ARG A 28 -2.10 25.04 16.86
N TYR A 29 -1.41 24.32 17.75
CA TYR A 29 -0.19 24.78 18.41
C TYR A 29 1.10 24.22 17.81
N GLY A 30 1.04 23.46 16.72
CA GLY A 30 2.25 22.96 16.05
C GLY A 30 2.99 21.85 16.83
N HIS A 31 2.30 21.12 17.71
CA HIS A 31 2.92 20.05 18.48
C HIS A 31 3.02 18.74 17.68
N LEU A 32 3.94 18.69 16.72
CA LEU A 32 4.12 17.55 15.81
C LEU A 32 4.35 16.23 16.57
N ALA A 33 5.28 16.21 17.54
CA ALA A 33 5.58 15.00 18.31
C ALA A 33 4.36 14.47 19.10
N LEU A 34 3.50 15.38 19.58
CA LEU A 34 2.24 15.00 20.23
C LEU A 34 1.26 14.40 19.22
N ALA A 35 1.11 15.04 18.06
CA ALA A 35 0.24 14.55 17.00
C ALA A 35 0.68 13.17 16.49
N GLU A 36 1.99 12.96 16.29
CA GLU A 36 2.58 11.67 15.94
C GLU A 36 2.30 10.61 17.00
N ARG A 37 2.51 10.93 18.28
CA ARG A 37 2.29 9.98 19.38
C ARG A 37 0.82 9.59 19.50
N VAL A 38 -0.10 10.55 19.41
CA VAL A 38 -1.55 10.29 19.40
C VAL A 38 -1.90 9.39 18.21
N MET A 39 -1.40 9.70 17.01
CA MET A 39 -1.65 8.90 15.81
C MET A 39 -0.96 7.53 15.84
N ALA A 40 0.12 7.35 16.60
CA ALA A 40 0.80 6.09 16.83
C ALA A 40 0.01 5.20 17.80
N CYS A 41 -0.49 5.76 18.91
CA CYS A 41 -1.38 5.07 19.85
C CYS A 41 -2.63 4.53 19.13
N LEU A 42 -3.21 5.31 18.21
CA LEU A 42 -4.40 4.92 17.46
C LEU A 42 -4.16 3.88 16.35
N ASN A 43 -2.90 3.72 15.90
CA ASN A 43 -2.55 2.80 14.82
C ASN A 43 -2.18 1.38 15.28
N ASN A 44 -2.17 1.11 16.60
CA ASN A 44 -1.77 -0.19 17.16
C ASN A 44 -0.39 -0.68 16.68
N GLU A 45 0.59 0.22 16.51
CA GLU A 45 1.99 -0.18 16.29
C GLU A 45 2.74 -0.46 17.61
N GLY A 46 2.09 -0.26 18.77
CA GLY A 46 2.62 -0.60 20.08
C GLY A 46 2.22 -2.00 20.58
N PRO A 47 2.98 -2.60 21.51
CA PRO A 47 2.70 -3.89 22.12
C PRO A 47 1.57 -3.76 23.15
N VAL A 48 0.35 -3.42 22.73
CA VAL A 48 -0.77 -3.24 23.67
C VAL A 48 -1.78 -4.36 23.51
N ARG A 49 -1.47 -5.48 24.17
CA ARG A 49 -2.40 -6.59 24.43
C ARG A 49 -3.57 -6.21 25.36
N GLU A 50 -3.62 -4.97 25.86
CA GLU A 50 -4.60 -4.55 26.88
C GLU A 50 -5.73 -3.60 26.41
N ILE A 51 -5.73 -3.12 25.16
CA ILE A 51 -6.78 -2.17 24.70
C ILE A 51 -8.17 -2.81 24.64
N PHE A 52 -8.25 -4.14 24.51
CA PHE A 52 -9.53 -4.86 24.49
C PHE A 52 -10.23 -4.87 25.87
N LEU A 53 -9.48 -4.73 26.98
CA LEU A 53 -10.04 -4.76 28.33
C LEU A 53 -10.67 -3.42 28.75
N LEU A 54 -10.39 -2.33 28.04
CA LEU A 54 -10.91 -0.99 28.33
C LEU A 54 -12.20 -0.65 27.54
N GLY A 55 -12.81 -1.61 26.85
CA GLY A 55 -14.09 -1.38 26.14
C GLY A 55 -13.97 -0.55 24.85
N TRP A 56 -12.77 -0.46 24.26
CA TRP A 56 -12.55 0.27 23.02
C TRP A 56 -13.25 -0.40 21.84
N SER A 57 -14.33 0.22 21.37
CA SER A 57 -15.04 -0.21 20.17
C SER A 57 -14.18 -0.02 18.92
N PRO A 58 -14.24 -0.91 17.91
CA PRO A 58 -13.49 -0.82 16.64
C PRO A 58 -13.72 0.46 15.81
N HIS A 59 -14.60 1.37 16.25
CA HIS A 59 -14.75 2.72 15.71
C HIS A 59 -13.60 3.70 16.05
N HIS A 60 -12.66 3.34 16.93
CA HIS A 60 -11.52 4.17 17.33
C HIS A 60 -10.31 3.99 16.39
N THR A 61 -10.53 3.99 15.07
CA THR A 61 -9.40 3.97 14.13
C THR A 61 -8.72 5.34 14.09
N ALA A 62 -7.41 5.36 13.87
CA ALA A 62 -6.68 6.62 13.66
C ALA A 62 -7.30 7.47 12.54
N GLU A 63 -7.87 6.83 11.52
CA GLU A 63 -8.58 7.49 10.43
C GLU A 63 -9.91 8.13 10.90
N ALA A 64 -10.74 7.41 11.65
CA ALA A 64 -11.97 7.97 12.19
C ALA A 64 -11.68 9.14 13.14
N PHE A 65 -10.62 9.01 13.95
CA PHE A 65 -10.20 10.06 14.87
C PHE A 65 -9.64 11.29 14.15
N ALA A 66 -8.77 11.10 13.14
CA ALA A 66 -8.23 12.19 12.34
C ALA A 66 -9.29 12.92 11.51
N ASN A 67 -10.38 12.24 11.14
CA ASN A 67 -11.52 12.80 10.43
C ASN A 67 -12.64 13.31 11.35
N ARG A 68 -12.50 13.18 12.68
CA ARG A 68 -13.47 13.71 13.62
C ARG A 68 -13.53 15.23 13.46
N ARG A 69 -14.75 15.76 13.41
CA ARG A 69 -14.99 17.20 13.31
C ARG A 69 -15.28 17.80 14.68
N ASN A 70 -14.77 19.00 14.93
CA ASN A 70 -15.17 19.79 16.09
C ASN A 70 -16.58 20.38 15.90
N LEU A 71 -17.06 21.19 16.86
CA LEU A 71 -18.40 21.81 16.76
C LEU A 71 -18.50 22.85 15.62
N LEU A 72 -17.37 23.33 15.10
CA LEU A 72 -17.30 24.20 13.92
C LEU A 72 -17.30 23.42 12.60
N GLY A 73 -17.28 22.08 12.66
CA GLY A 73 -17.22 21.23 11.47
C GLY A 73 -15.82 21.06 10.89
N GLU A 74 -14.77 21.55 11.56
CA GLU A 74 -13.38 21.47 11.13
C GLU A 74 -12.77 20.14 11.56
N THR A 75 -11.85 19.60 10.76
CA THR A 75 -11.00 18.48 11.19
C THR A 75 -9.65 19.01 11.66
N ALA A 76 -8.88 18.17 12.37
CA ALA A 76 -7.53 18.54 12.81
C ALA A 76 -6.62 19.00 11.65
N ALA A 77 -6.80 18.45 10.44
CA ALA A 77 -6.07 18.87 9.24
C ALA A 77 -6.48 20.28 8.76
N HIS A 78 -7.76 20.66 8.86
CA HIS A 78 -8.20 22.03 8.55
C HIS A 78 -7.54 23.01 9.52
N VAL A 79 -7.62 22.73 10.82
CA VAL A 79 -7.00 23.55 11.86
C VAL A 79 -5.48 23.67 11.67
N ALA A 80 -4.80 22.57 11.29
CA ALA A 80 -3.37 22.60 10.99
C ALA A 80 -3.04 23.55 9.82
N LEU A 81 -3.85 23.53 8.74
CA LEU A 81 -3.66 24.40 7.59
C LEU A 81 -3.93 25.86 7.92
N ASP A 82 -5.03 26.14 8.63
CA ASP A 82 -5.39 27.51 9.05
C ASP A 82 -4.36 28.11 10.00
N CYS A 83 -3.72 27.27 10.83
CA CYS A 83 -2.64 27.69 11.73
C CYS A 83 -1.24 27.63 11.11
N ASN A 84 -1.13 27.40 9.79
CA ASN A 84 0.12 27.28 9.04
C ASN A 84 1.09 26.21 9.58
N GLN A 85 0.56 25.12 10.15
CA GLN A 85 1.31 23.98 10.67
C GLN A 85 1.46 22.89 9.60
N ALA A 86 2.16 23.22 8.51
CA ALA A 86 2.34 22.35 7.35
C ALA A 86 2.83 20.92 7.67
N PRO A 87 3.78 20.69 8.62
CA PRO A 87 4.23 19.34 8.95
C PRO A 87 3.12 18.43 9.51
N ILE A 88 2.24 18.99 10.36
CA ILE A 88 1.12 18.24 10.95
C ILE A 88 0.05 18.02 9.89
N ALA A 89 -0.28 19.04 9.10
CA ALA A 89 -1.23 18.91 8.00
C ALA A 89 -0.78 17.81 7.02
N MET A 90 0.50 17.80 6.62
CA MET A 90 1.06 16.75 5.78
C MET A 90 1.01 15.38 6.45
N MET A 91 1.37 15.24 7.72
CA MET A 91 1.29 13.96 8.43
C MET A 91 -0.14 13.40 8.44
N LEU A 92 -1.15 14.24 8.66
CA LEU A 92 -2.56 13.85 8.68
C LEU A 92 -3.08 13.48 7.27
N VAL A 93 -2.63 14.22 6.25
CA VAL A 93 -3.01 14.02 4.85
C VAL A 93 -2.29 12.79 4.25
N ASP A 94 -1.02 12.58 4.56
CA ASP A 94 -0.20 11.48 4.03
C ASP A 94 -0.73 10.12 4.48
N LYS A 95 -1.20 9.99 5.73
CA LYS A 95 -1.89 8.77 6.16
C LYS A 95 -3.16 8.49 5.35
N ARG A 96 -3.81 9.51 4.79
CA ARG A 96 -5.03 9.38 3.98
C ARG A 96 -4.74 9.08 2.51
N TYR A 97 -3.81 9.82 1.89
CA TYR A 97 -3.53 9.71 0.46
C TYR A 97 -2.39 8.75 0.13
N GLY A 98 -1.49 8.46 1.07
CA GLY A 98 -0.35 7.57 0.85
C GLY A 98 -0.79 6.14 0.52
N MET A 99 -1.86 5.63 1.16
CA MET A 99 -2.38 4.30 0.84
C MET A 99 -3.04 4.26 -0.55
N LEU A 100 -3.85 5.28 -0.88
CA LEU A 100 -4.53 5.33 -2.17
C LEU A 100 -3.54 5.53 -3.32
N TYR A 101 -2.61 6.47 -3.20
CA TYR A 101 -1.57 6.74 -4.20
C TYR A 101 -0.73 5.50 -4.46
N ARG A 102 -0.27 4.81 -3.41
CA ARG A 102 0.48 3.55 -3.56
C ARG A 102 -0.33 2.49 -4.29
N VAL A 103 -1.61 2.32 -3.96
CA VAL A 103 -2.48 1.35 -4.64
C VAL A 103 -2.69 1.72 -6.10
N ILE A 104 -2.95 2.99 -6.42
CA ILE A 104 -3.12 3.48 -7.79
C ILE A 104 -1.83 3.27 -8.59
N LEU A 105 -0.69 3.70 -8.07
CA LEU A 105 0.62 3.54 -8.70
C LEU A 105 0.93 2.06 -8.97
N LEU A 106 0.75 1.19 -7.97
CA LEU A 106 0.95 -0.25 -8.12
C LEU A 106 0.00 -0.85 -9.15
N SER A 107 -1.26 -0.39 -9.19
CA SER A 107 -2.24 -0.88 -10.16
C SER A 107 -1.85 -0.51 -11.59
N PHE A 108 -1.46 0.74 -11.84
CA PHE A 108 -0.98 1.17 -13.15
C PHE A 108 0.30 0.45 -13.57
N ALA A 109 1.27 0.32 -12.67
CA ALA A 109 2.51 -0.41 -12.93
C ALA A 109 2.25 -1.90 -13.23
N ALA A 110 1.36 -2.55 -12.48
CA ALA A 110 1.01 -3.95 -12.71
C ALA A 110 0.26 -4.16 -14.03
N VAL A 111 -0.73 -3.31 -14.35
CA VAL A 111 -1.44 -3.37 -15.65
C VAL A 111 -0.49 -3.12 -16.81
N GLY A 112 0.40 -2.13 -16.69
CA GLY A 112 1.46 -1.89 -17.68
C GLY A 112 2.40 -3.08 -17.83
N GLY A 113 2.82 -3.69 -16.72
CA GLY A 113 3.65 -4.90 -16.71
C GLY A 113 2.99 -6.10 -17.38
N ILE A 114 1.69 -6.32 -17.14
CA ILE A 114 0.89 -7.36 -17.82
C ILE A 114 0.83 -7.06 -19.33
N GLY A 115 0.57 -5.81 -19.72
CA GLY A 115 0.54 -5.41 -21.13
C GLY A 115 1.86 -5.69 -21.84
N VAL A 116 2.99 -5.34 -21.22
CA VAL A 116 4.33 -5.63 -21.75
C VAL A 116 4.59 -7.14 -21.82
N ALA A 117 4.17 -7.92 -20.81
CA ALA A 117 4.34 -9.37 -20.82
C ALA A 117 3.51 -10.04 -21.92
N VAL A 118 2.24 -9.66 -22.07
CA VAL A 118 1.36 -10.18 -23.15
C VAL A 118 1.93 -9.82 -24.52
N TYR A 119 2.42 -8.60 -24.70
CA TYR A 119 3.07 -8.19 -25.95
C TYR A 119 4.33 -9.02 -26.24
N SER A 120 5.14 -9.31 -25.21
CA SER A 120 6.31 -10.18 -25.35
C SER A 120 5.93 -11.60 -25.79
N LEU A 121 4.86 -12.18 -25.24
CA LEU A 121 4.33 -13.49 -25.69
C LEU A 121 3.89 -13.47 -27.15
N TYR A 122 3.21 -12.40 -27.55
CA TYR A 122 2.79 -12.20 -28.93
C TYR A 122 3.99 -12.15 -29.88
N VAL A 123 5.03 -11.40 -29.53
CA VAL A 123 6.27 -11.31 -30.32
C VAL A 123 6.95 -12.66 -30.42
N GLU A 124 7.09 -13.40 -29.31
CA GLU A 124 7.68 -14.74 -29.30
C GLU A 124 6.92 -15.69 -30.24
N ALA A 125 5.58 -15.69 -30.18
CA ALA A 125 4.74 -16.49 -31.07
C ALA A 125 4.89 -16.10 -32.55
N MET A 126 4.95 -14.81 -32.86
CA MET A 126 5.07 -14.31 -34.23
C MET A 126 6.44 -14.60 -34.86
N ILE A 127 7.52 -14.50 -34.10
CA ILE A 127 8.87 -14.85 -34.57
C ILE A 127 8.94 -16.33 -34.98
N HIS A 128 8.26 -17.21 -34.23
CA HIS A 128 8.20 -18.63 -34.57
C HIS A 128 7.29 -18.93 -35.76
N ALA A 129 6.19 -18.19 -35.94
CA ALA A 129 5.25 -18.40 -37.03
C ALA A 129 5.76 -17.84 -38.37
N PHE A 130 6.47 -16.72 -38.37
CA PHE A 130 6.86 -15.99 -39.58
C PHE A 130 8.37 -15.66 -39.56
N PRO A 131 9.21 -16.41 -40.31
CA PRO A 131 10.62 -16.09 -40.44
C PRO A 131 10.79 -14.72 -41.12
N GLY A 132 11.47 -13.79 -40.45
CA GLY A 132 11.62 -12.40 -40.90
C GLY A 132 10.64 -11.40 -40.27
N TYR A 133 9.84 -11.83 -39.28
CA TYR A 133 9.06 -10.92 -38.46
C TYR A 133 9.96 -9.94 -37.68
N HIS A 134 9.56 -8.67 -37.65
CA HIS A 134 10.22 -7.61 -36.88
C HIS A 134 9.24 -7.04 -35.85
N ALA A 135 9.64 -7.06 -34.58
CA ALA A 135 8.82 -6.55 -33.50
C ALA A 135 8.86 -5.01 -33.45
N ALA A 136 7.78 -4.37 -33.00
CA ALA A 136 7.74 -2.89 -32.88
C ALA A 136 8.74 -2.35 -31.84
N CYS A 137 9.23 -3.19 -30.91
CA CYS A 137 10.23 -2.81 -29.93
C CYS A 137 11.68 -3.00 -30.43
N ASP A 138 11.89 -3.45 -31.67
CA ASP A 138 13.20 -3.47 -32.32
C ASP A 138 13.51 -2.07 -32.89
N ILE A 139 13.83 -1.12 -32.01
CA ILE A 139 13.98 0.31 -32.38
C ILE A 139 15.31 0.56 -33.10
N SER A 140 16.33 -0.24 -32.79
CA SER A 140 17.68 -0.02 -33.30
C SER A 140 18.51 -1.30 -33.32
N SER A 141 19.66 -1.25 -34.00
CA SER A 141 20.61 -2.38 -34.04
C SER A 141 21.13 -2.80 -32.65
N TRP A 142 21.16 -1.87 -31.69
CA TRP A 142 21.61 -2.10 -30.32
C TRP A 142 20.48 -2.49 -29.36
N SER A 143 19.22 -2.28 -29.74
CA SER A 143 18.04 -2.63 -28.93
C SER A 143 17.08 -3.50 -29.76
N SER A 144 17.28 -4.82 -29.68
CA SER A 144 16.39 -5.80 -30.30
C SER A 144 15.76 -6.71 -29.26
N CYS A 145 14.50 -6.43 -28.94
CA CYS A 145 13.70 -7.29 -28.08
C CYS A 145 13.47 -8.67 -28.70
N SER A 146 13.40 -8.77 -30.03
CA SER A 146 13.31 -10.06 -30.73
C SER A 146 14.50 -10.97 -30.39
N LYS A 147 15.74 -10.44 -30.47
CA LYS A 147 16.94 -11.18 -30.08
C LYS A 147 16.91 -11.60 -28.60
N VAL A 148 16.43 -10.73 -27.72
CA VAL A 148 16.31 -10.99 -26.28
C VAL A 148 15.33 -12.14 -26.01
N PHE A 149 14.14 -12.10 -26.62
CA PHE A 149 13.11 -13.12 -26.42
C PHE A 149 13.47 -14.46 -27.06
N THR A 150 14.26 -14.49 -28.13
CA THR A 150 14.77 -15.75 -28.71
C THR A 150 15.99 -16.30 -27.97
N SER A 151 16.61 -15.53 -27.06
CA SER A 151 17.81 -15.98 -26.35
C SER A 151 17.48 -17.05 -25.31
N SER A 152 18.48 -17.84 -24.90
CA SER A 152 18.31 -18.83 -23.82
C SER A 152 17.92 -18.19 -22.48
N TYR A 153 18.28 -16.92 -22.24
CA TYR A 153 17.91 -16.18 -21.04
C TYR A 153 16.40 -15.90 -20.94
N SER A 154 15.67 -15.97 -22.06
CA SER A 154 14.21 -15.85 -22.06
C SER A 154 13.52 -17.00 -21.32
N ARG A 155 14.20 -18.14 -21.15
CA ARG A 155 13.72 -19.37 -20.52
C ARG A 155 14.56 -19.69 -19.28
N ILE A 156 14.42 -18.86 -18.25
CA ILE A 156 15.33 -18.85 -17.09
C ILE A 156 15.41 -20.20 -16.36
N LEU A 157 14.32 -20.96 -16.27
CA LEU A 157 14.30 -22.27 -15.60
C LEU A 157 15.12 -23.31 -16.36
N VAL A 158 15.07 -23.29 -17.69
CA VAL A 158 15.88 -24.16 -18.55
C VAL A 158 17.33 -23.68 -18.56
N HIS A 159 17.55 -22.36 -18.60
CA HIS A 159 18.89 -21.76 -18.57
C HIS A 159 19.68 -22.14 -17.32
N TRP A 160 19.02 -22.24 -16.15
CA TRP A 160 19.65 -22.70 -14.90
C TRP A 160 19.68 -24.22 -14.74
N GLY A 161 19.19 -25.00 -15.71
CA GLY A 161 19.16 -26.46 -15.64
C GLY A 161 18.14 -27.01 -14.63
N ILE A 162 17.19 -26.20 -14.17
CA ILE A 162 16.11 -26.63 -13.25
C ILE A 162 15.01 -27.37 -14.04
N ALA A 163 14.78 -26.97 -15.29
CA ALA A 163 13.79 -27.57 -16.17
C ALA A 163 14.42 -28.13 -17.45
N ASN A 164 13.82 -29.18 -18.01
CA ASN A 164 14.23 -29.74 -19.29
C ASN A 164 13.65 -28.92 -20.46
N PRO A 165 14.41 -28.67 -21.54
CA PRO A 165 13.90 -28.02 -22.74
C PRO A 165 12.69 -28.78 -23.31
N GLY A 166 11.65 -28.05 -23.69
CA GLY A 166 10.40 -28.63 -24.22
C GLY A 166 9.52 -29.34 -23.20
N GLY A 167 9.89 -29.34 -21.91
CA GLY A 167 9.04 -29.85 -20.84
C GLY A 167 7.94 -28.85 -20.43
N TYR A 168 7.03 -29.27 -19.54
CA TYR A 168 5.96 -28.41 -19.00
C TYR A 168 6.46 -27.15 -18.25
N LEU A 169 7.71 -27.18 -17.77
CA LEU A 169 8.36 -26.07 -17.07
C LEU A 169 9.26 -25.22 -17.96
N ASP A 170 9.26 -25.45 -19.28
CA ASP A 170 9.92 -24.59 -20.26
C ASP A 170 9.08 -23.32 -20.50
N LEU A 171 8.95 -22.54 -19.43
CA LEU A 171 8.17 -21.31 -19.40
C LEU A 171 9.06 -20.13 -19.79
N SER A 172 8.62 -19.35 -20.77
CA SER A 172 9.29 -18.09 -21.08
C SER A 172 9.03 -17.04 -19.98
N LEU A 173 9.94 -16.09 -19.83
CA LEU A 173 9.87 -14.99 -18.86
C LEU A 173 8.50 -14.31 -18.80
N PRO A 174 7.84 -14.00 -19.95
CA PRO A 174 6.50 -13.43 -19.93
C PRO A 174 5.43 -14.30 -19.24
N HIS A 175 5.52 -15.64 -19.37
CA HIS A 175 4.61 -16.56 -18.67
C HIS A 175 4.76 -16.48 -17.15
N LEU A 176 5.95 -16.18 -16.64
CA LEU A 176 6.20 -15.96 -15.21
C LEU A 176 5.84 -14.54 -14.76
N ALA A 177 5.99 -13.55 -15.65
CA ALA A 177 5.70 -12.15 -15.36
C ALA A 177 4.19 -11.89 -15.16
N ILE A 178 3.33 -12.51 -15.97
CA ILE A 178 1.87 -12.35 -15.87
C ILE A 178 1.34 -12.73 -14.46
N PRO A 179 1.56 -13.95 -13.93
CA PRO A 179 1.07 -14.31 -12.61
C PRO A 179 1.71 -13.46 -11.51
N TYR A 180 2.97 -13.04 -11.67
CA TYR A 180 3.62 -12.11 -10.75
C TYR A 180 2.89 -10.76 -10.67
N PHE A 181 2.57 -10.14 -11.82
CA PHE A 181 1.85 -8.87 -11.82
C PHE A 181 0.38 -9.02 -11.40
N VAL A 182 -0.28 -10.13 -11.71
CA VAL A 182 -1.61 -10.46 -11.19
C VAL A 182 -1.58 -10.57 -9.66
N PHE A 183 -0.55 -11.23 -9.11
CA PHE A 183 -0.36 -11.32 -7.68
C PHE A 183 -0.17 -9.93 -7.06
N ILE A 184 0.69 -9.08 -7.62
CA ILE A 184 0.86 -7.69 -7.18
C ILE A 184 -0.47 -6.92 -7.22
N LEU A 185 -1.26 -7.07 -8.27
CA LEU A 185 -2.55 -6.39 -8.41
C LEU A 185 -3.55 -6.86 -7.33
N SER A 186 -3.53 -8.15 -6.99
CA SER A 186 -4.37 -8.72 -5.93
C SER A 186 -3.88 -8.41 -4.51
N TYR A 187 -2.60 -8.10 -4.33
CA TYR A 187 -1.96 -7.95 -3.01
C TYR A 187 -2.67 -6.94 -2.08
N PRO A 188 -3.07 -5.72 -2.53
CA PRO A 188 -3.80 -4.79 -1.67
C PRO A 188 -5.12 -5.37 -1.15
N ARG A 189 -5.83 -6.16 -1.98
CA ARG A 189 -7.08 -6.81 -1.60
C ARG A 189 -6.82 -7.96 -0.62
N MET A 190 -5.84 -8.81 -0.91
CA MET A 190 -5.43 -9.92 -0.02
C MET A 190 -5.01 -9.40 1.35
N ARG A 191 -4.19 -8.34 1.39
CA ARG A 191 -3.74 -7.71 2.64
C ARG A 191 -4.91 -7.19 3.48
N ARG A 192 -5.91 -6.54 2.86
CA ARG A 192 -7.12 -6.07 3.56
C ARG A 192 -7.96 -7.21 4.10
N SER A 193 -8.14 -8.28 3.33
CA SER A 193 -8.90 -9.46 3.77
C SER A 193 -8.22 -10.18 4.94
N GLY A 194 -6.88 -10.30 4.94
CA GLY A 194 -6.13 -10.92 6.03
C GLY A 194 -6.26 -10.16 7.36
N LEU A 195 -6.28 -8.83 7.33
CA LEU A 195 -6.50 -8.02 8.53
C LEU A 195 -7.91 -8.20 9.11
N ARG A 196 -8.93 -8.27 8.24
CA ARG A 196 -10.31 -8.55 8.67
C ARG A 196 -10.47 -9.96 9.27
N ALA A 197 -9.85 -10.97 8.66
CA ALA A 197 -9.87 -12.33 9.19
C ALA A 197 -9.28 -12.36 10.62
N ARG A 198 -8.15 -11.68 10.84
CA ARG A 198 -7.52 -11.60 12.16
C ARG A 198 -8.43 -10.94 13.21
N GLN A 199 -9.21 -9.93 12.82
CA GLN A 199 -10.18 -9.29 13.72
C GLN A 199 -11.33 -10.25 14.08
N VAL A 200 -11.84 -11.04 13.14
CA VAL A 200 -12.92 -12.01 13.40
C VAL A 200 -12.44 -13.13 14.35
N TYR A 201 -11.24 -13.65 14.15
CA TYR A 201 -10.68 -14.69 15.04
C TYR A 201 -10.49 -14.19 16.49
N LEU A 202 -10.18 -12.91 16.68
CA LEU A 202 -10.03 -12.33 18.03
C LEU A 202 -11.38 -12.13 18.74
N VAL A 203 -12.48 -11.91 18.00
CA VAL A 203 -13.82 -11.73 18.58
C VAL A 203 -14.51 -13.06 18.90
N VAL A 204 -14.21 -14.12 18.14
CA VAL A 204 -14.80 -15.45 18.38
C VAL A 204 -14.01 -16.25 19.42
N GLY A 205 -12.75 -15.88 19.68
CA GLY A 205 -11.88 -16.55 20.65
C GLY A 205 -11.97 -16.06 22.10
N SER A 206 -12.91 -15.16 22.41
CA SER A 206 -13.21 -14.62 23.76
C SER A 206 -14.59 -15.05 24.22
#